data_AF-A0A9J5YR63-F1
#
_entry.id   AF-A0A9J5YR63-F1
#
_cell.length_a   1.000
_cell.length_b   1.000
_cell.length_c   1.000
_cell.angle_alpha   90.00
_cell.angle_beta   90.00
_cell.angle_gamma   90.00
#
_symmetry.space_group_name_H-M   'P 1'
#
loop_
_entity.id
_entity.type
_entity.pdbx_description
1 polymer ?
#
loop_
_entity_poly.entity_id
_entity_poly.type
_entity_poly.pdbx_seq_one_letter_code
_entity_poly.pdbx_strand_id
1 'polypeptide(L)'
;MNMKFGMDWQTCTLAFHILRMQRHVWRKLEVLSSTQQTLCIQKMMFERQGENDKALSAYINALLIEPNHVQCKILLGSLLTKMDPGMLPLAKALLSDALRIEPTNRVAWYHLGLVHRDDGRVADAADCFQAASMLEESDPIEKFSSIL
;
A
#
# COMPACT_ATOMS: atom_id res chain seq x y z
N MET A 1 44.99 -36.12 -20.53
CA MET A 1 44.95 -34.95 -19.62
C MET A 1 43.55 -34.94 -19.00
N ASN A 2 43.41 -35.44 -17.75
CA ASN A 2 42.12 -35.72 -17.13
C ASN A 2 41.51 -34.46 -16.50
N MET A 3 40.31 -34.07 -16.96
CA MET A 3 39.42 -33.17 -16.24
C MET A 3 38.70 -33.98 -15.14
N LYS A 4 38.91 -33.62 -13.87
CA LYS A 4 38.01 -34.02 -12.77
C LYS A 4 37.30 -32.76 -12.26
N PHE A 5 36.12 -32.49 -12.79
CA PHE A 5 35.14 -31.62 -12.13
C PHE A 5 34.15 -32.51 -11.39
N GLY A 6 34.49 -32.87 -10.16
CA GLY A 6 33.54 -33.43 -9.21
C GLY A 6 32.93 -32.28 -8.41
N MET A 7 31.82 -31.69 -8.88
CA MET A 7 31.00 -30.81 -8.06
C MET A 7 30.08 -31.69 -7.22
N ASP A 8 30.27 -31.63 -5.92
CA ASP A 8 29.63 -32.48 -4.92
C ASP A 8 28.14 -32.11 -4.76
N TRP A 9 27.22 -33.08 -4.77
CA TRP A 9 25.76 -32.82 -4.77
C TRP A 9 25.30 -31.96 -3.58
N GLN A 10 25.99 -32.08 -2.45
CA GLN A 10 25.76 -31.30 -1.24
C GLN A 10 26.02 -29.79 -1.45
N THR A 11 26.97 -29.42 -2.31
CA THR A 11 27.28 -28.01 -2.60
C THR A 11 26.19 -27.33 -3.44
N CYS A 12 25.52 -28.09 -4.31
CA CYS A 12 24.40 -27.58 -5.11
C CYS A 12 23.16 -27.29 -4.26
N THR A 13 22.83 -28.13 -3.27
CA THR A 13 21.73 -27.91 -2.34
C THR A 13 21.98 -26.73 -1.40
N LEU A 14 23.20 -26.61 -0.87
CA LEU A 14 23.62 -25.46 -0.07
C LEU A 14 23.54 -24.14 -0.86
N ALA A 15 23.99 -24.12 -2.12
CA ALA A 15 23.87 -22.96 -3.00
C ALA A 15 22.39 -22.60 -3.29
N PHE A 16 21.52 -23.60 -3.49
CA PHE A 16 20.08 -23.39 -3.67
C PHE A 16 19.40 -22.79 -2.42
N HIS A 17 19.77 -23.28 -1.23
CA HIS A 17 19.27 -22.75 0.04
C HIS A 17 19.78 -21.33 0.31
N ILE A 18 21.04 -21.03 0.02
CA ILE A 18 21.63 -19.69 0.15
C ILE A 18 20.96 -18.71 -0.82
N LEU A 19 20.74 -19.09 -2.08
CA LEU A 19 20.02 -18.25 -3.06
C LEU A 19 18.55 -18.01 -2.67
N ARG A 20 17.88 -19.03 -2.11
CA ARG A 20 16.51 -18.90 -1.60
C ARG A 20 16.45 -18.00 -0.36
N MET A 21 17.41 -18.15 0.55
CA MET A 21 17.53 -17.32 1.76
C MET A 21 17.87 -15.88 1.41
N GLN A 22 18.78 -15.65 0.45
CA GLN A 22 19.03 -14.34 -0.13
C GLN A 22 17.73 -13.78 -0.71
N ARG A 23 16.99 -14.51 -1.56
CA ARG A 23 15.71 -14.01 -2.11
C ARG A 23 14.69 -13.59 -1.05
N HIS A 24 14.59 -14.31 0.07
CA HIS A 24 13.72 -13.94 1.18
C HIS A 24 14.22 -12.69 1.93
N VAL A 25 15.53 -12.60 2.17
CA VAL A 25 16.17 -11.44 2.81
C VAL A 25 16.07 -10.20 1.92
N TRP A 26 16.31 -10.34 0.62
CA TRP A 26 16.13 -9.29 -0.40
C TRP A 26 14.67 -8.82 -0.46
N ARG A 27 13.69 -9.74 -0.53
CA ARG A 27 12.25 -9.36 -0.46
C ARG A 27 11.90 -8.63 0.84
N LYS A 28 12.45 -9.08 1.98
CA LYS A 28 12.16 -8.47 3.28
C LYS A 28 12.80 -7.08 3.40
N LEU A 29 14.02 -6.91 2.87
CA LEU A 29 14.69 -5.62 2.76
C LEU A 29 13.96 -4.67 1.80
N GLU A 30 13.45 -5.18 0.69
CA GLU A 30 12.66 -4.43 -0.29
C GLU A 30 11.35 -3.93 0.34
N VAL A 31 10.61 -4.80 1.03
CA VAL A 31 9.40 -4.44 1.81
C VAL A 31 9.72 -3.47 2.96
N LEU A 32 10.86 -3.61 3.64
CA LEU A 32 11.27 -2.66 4.68
C LEU A 32 11.62 -1.30 4.08
N SER A 33 12.25 -1.27 2.90
CA SER A 33 12.60 -0.03 2.23
C SER A 33 11.38 0.72 1.69
N SER A 34 10.38 0.00 1.19
CA SER A 34 9.11 0.59 0.73
C SER A 34 8.26 1.08 1.90
N THR A 35 8.10 0.29 2.96
CA THR A 35 7.36 0.71 4.16
C THR A 35 8.01 1.90 4.85
N GLN A 36 9.35 1.97 4.89
CA GLN A 36 10.08 3.13 5.42
C GLN A 36 9.85 4.38 4.55
N GLN A 37 9.82 4.23 3.22
CA GLN A 37 9.48 5.33 2.32
C GLN A 37 8.05 5.80 2.56
N THR A 38 7.06 4.90 2.58
CA THR A 38 5.65 5.22 2.83
C THR A 38 5.45 5.98 4.15
N LEU A 39 6.12 5.54 5.21
CA LEU A 39 6.06 6.17 6.53
C LEU A 39 6.69 7.57 6.54
N CYS A 40 7.82 7.74 5.85
CA CYS A 40 8.45 9.06 5.67
C CYS A 40 7.53 10.02 4.91
N ILE A 41 6.86 9.57 3.86
CA ILE A 41 5.96 10.39 3.04
C ILE A 41 4.70 10.77 3.82
N GLN A 42 4.14 9.83 4.59
CA GLN A 42 3.04 10.10 5.52
C GLN A 42 3.44 11.16 6.55
N LYS A 43 4.65 11.07 7.11
CA LYS A 43 5.15 12.05 8.08
C LYS A 43 5.31 13.44 7.46
N MET A 44 5.84 13.53 6.23
CA MET A 44 5.95 14.79 5.49
C MET A 44 4.58 15.42 5.17
N MET A 45 3.58 14.61 4.85
CA MET A 45 2.20 15.07 4.59
C MET A 45 1.53 15.73 5.79
N PHE A 46 1.80 15.26 7.00
CA PHE A 46 1.24 15.86 8.22
C PHE A 46 1.96 17.14 8.61
N GLU A 47 3.20 17.34 8.16
CA GLU A 47 4.01 18.46 8.64
C GLU A 47 3.72 19.79 7.91
N ARG A 48 3.22 19.82 6.66
CA ARG A 48 2.89 21.09 5.97
C ARG A 48 1.80 21.03 4.89
N GLN A 49 0.78 21.89 5.02
CA GLN A 49 -0.23 22.17 3.99
C GLN A 49 0.33 22.84 2.70
N GLY A 50 1.59 23.28 2.70
CA GLY A 50 2.26 23.92 1.56
C GLY A 50 3.16 23.00 0.73
N GLU A 51 3.28 21.72 1.09
CA GLU A 51 4.19 20.76 0.43
C GLU A 51 3.46 19.63 -0.31
N ASN A 52 2.18 19.86 -0.62
CA ASN A 52 1.30 18.92 -1.31
C ASN A 52 1.91 18.37 -2.60
N ASP A 53 2.60 19.20 -3.39
CA ASP A 53 3.25 18.77 -4.65
C ASP A 53 4.42 17.81 -4.43
N LYS A 54 5.20 18.02 -3.35
CA LYS A 54 6.30 17.12 -2.98
C LYS A 54 5.75 15.79 -2.48
N ALA A 55 4.69 15.83 -1.67
CA ALA A 55 4.01 14.63 -1.21
C ALA A 55 3.41 13.83 -2.36
N LEU A 56 2.76 14.51 -3.31
CA LEU A 56 2.21 13.90 -4.52
C LEU A 56 3.30 13.15 -5.29
N SER A 57 4.42 13.83 -5.57
CA SER A 57 5.56 13.25 -6.27
C SER A 57 6.12 12.03 -5.53
N ALA A 58 6.19 12.11 -4.21
CA ALA A 58 6.74 11.02 -3.39
C ALA A 58 5.80 9.80 -3.34
N TYR A 59 4.48 10.00 -3.26
CA TYR A 59 3.51 8.90 -3.36
C TYR A 59 3.51 8.23 -4.73
N ILE A 60 3.63 9.01 -5.81
CA ILE A 60 3.76 8.46 -7.16
C ILE A 60 5.02 7.59 -7.26
N ASN A 61 6.16 8.08 -6.76
CA ASN A 61 7.40 7.29 -6.73
C ASN A 61 7.27 6.01 -5.89
N ALA A 62 6.59 6.09 -4.74
CA ALA A 62 6.33 4.91 -3.92
C ALA A 62 5.46 3.88 -4.66
N LEU A 63 4.45 4.33 -5.42
CA LEU A 63 3.60 3.45 -6.23
C LEU A 63 4.32 2.90 -7.48
N LEU A 64 5.34 3.58 -8.00
CA LEU A 64 6.20 3.04 -9.06
C LEU A 64 7.03 1.85 -8.57
N ILE A 65 7.44 1.87 -7.30
CA ILE A 65 8.18 0.77 -6.66
C ILE A 65 7.21 -0.34 -6.24
N GLU A 66 6.11 0.00 -5.58
CA GLU A 66 5.07 -0.93 -5.14
C GLU A 66 3.68 -0.55 -5.64
N PRO A 67 3.28 -0.99 -6.84
CA PRO A 67 2.00 -0.63 -7.46
C PRO A 67 0.77 -1.13 -6.68
N ASN A 68 0.95 -2.12 -5.81
CA ASN A 68 -0.12 -2.75 -5.03
C ASN A 68 -0.15 -2.27 -3.57
N HIS A 69 0.60 -1.24 -3.21
CA HIS A 69 0.61 -0.74 -1.84
C HIS A 69 -0.70 -0.01 -1.50
N VAL A 70 -1.58 -0.68 -0.74
CA VAL A 70 -2.93 -0.20 -0.39
C VAL A 70 -2.88 1.13 0.36
N GLN A 71 -2.09 1.22 1.44
CA GLN A 71 -1.98 2.46 2.22
C GLN A 71 -1.52 3.66 1.38
N CYS A 72 -0.55 3.48 0.47
CA CYS A 72 -0.12 4.55 -0.45
C CYS A 72 -1.27 5.04 -1.33
N LYS A 73 -2.05 4.12 -1.92
CA LYS A 73 -3.22 4.47 -2.74
C LYS A 73 -4.26 5.26 -1.95
N ILE A 74 -4.52 4.86 -0.70
CA ILE A 74 -5.45 5.56 0.20
C ILE A 74 -4.95 6.98 0.51
N LEU A 75 -3.69 7.12 0.92
CA LEU A 75 -3.10 8.41 1.26
C LEU A 75 -3.04 9.36 0.07
N LEU A 76 -2.67 8.85 -1.11
CA LEU A 76 -2.67 9.61 -2.36
C LEU A 76 -4.08 10.04 -2.76
N GLY A 77 -5.06 9.13 -2.71
CA GLY A 77 -6.47 9.47 -2.96
C GLY A 77 -6.99 10.56 -2.02
N SER A 78 -6.68 10.46 -0.73
CA SER A 78 -7.03 11.49 0.25
C SER A 78 -6.36 12.84 -0.02
N LEU A 79 -5.10 12.85 -0.51
CA LEU A 79 -4.41 14.08 -0.88
C LEU A 79 -5.07 14.73 -2.09
N LEU A 80 -5.32 13.95 -3.15
CA LEU A 80 -5.95 14.43 -4.39
C LEU A 80 -7.32 15.05 -4.13
N THR A 81 -8.12 14.44 -3.26
CA THR A 81 -9.44 14.95 -2.84
C THR A 81 -9.34 16.33 -2.19
N LYS A 82 -8.26 16.60 -1.45
CA LYS A 82 -8.03 17.88 -0.77
C LYS A 82 -7.38 18.95 -1.66
N MET A 83 -6.60 18.53 -2.66
CA MET A 83 -5.85 19.46 -3.51
C MET A 83 -6.75 20.16 -4.53
N ASP A 84 -7.56 19.40 -5.26
CA ASP A 84 -8.36 19.94 -6.37
C ASP A 84 -9.62 19.07 -6.58
N PRO A 85 -10.83 19.66 -6.54
CA PRO A 85 -12.06 18.99 -6.93
C PRO A 85 -12.01 18.35 -8.33
N GLY A 86 -11.19 18.88 -9.26
CA GLY A 86 -10.99 18.27 -10.58
C GLY A 86 -10.36 16.88 -10.55
N MET A 87 -9.72 16.50 -9.44
CA MET A 87 -9.01 15.23 -9.28
C MET A 87 -9.85 14.13 -8.60
N LEU A 88 -11.12 14.40 -8.27
CA LEU A 88 -12.04 13.42 -7.69
C LEU A 88 -12.13 12.10 -8.48
N PRO A 89 -12.15 12.09 -9.84
CA PRO A 89 -12.16 10.84 -10.61
C PRO A 89 -10.90 9.99 -10.38
N LEU A 90 -9.73 10.63 -10.27
CA LEU A 90 -8.46 9.93 -10.03
C LEU A 90 -8.39 9.40 -8.59
N ALA A 91 -8.84 10.19 -7.62
CA ALA A 91 -8.94 9.76 -6.22
C ALA A 91 -9.86 8.54 -6.09
N LYS A 92 -11.03 8.57 -6.75
CA LYS A 92 -11.96 7.44 -6.80
C LYS A 92 -11.30 6.19 -7.38
N ALA A 93 -10.57 6.33 -8.50
CA ALA A 93 -9.89 5.21 -9.14
C ALA A 93 -8.87 4.57 -8.18
N LEU A 94 -8.01 5.38 -7.55
CA LEU A 94 -7.00 4.87 -6.60
C LEU A 94 -7.63 4.16 -5.40
N LEU A 95 -8.72 4.70 -4.85
CA LEU A 95 -9.42 4.12 -3.70
C LEU A 95 -10.16 2.83 -4.08
N SER A 96 -10.82 2.80 -5.23
CA SER A 96 -11.45 1.58 -5.77
C SER A 96 -10.41 0.48 -6.00
N ASP A 97 -9.24 0.87 -6.47
CA ASP A 97 -8.14 -0.04 -6.77
C ASP A 97 -7.43 -0.51 -5.49
N ALA A 98 -7.46 0.28 -4.41
CA ALA A 98 -7.08 -0.13 -3.06
C ALA A 98 -8.07 -1.16 -2.50
N LEU A 99 -9.37 -0.92 -2.65
CA LEU A 99 -10.44 -1.84 -2.22
C LEU A 99 -10.47 -3.15 -3.03
N ARG A 100 -10.01 -3.12 -4.29
CA ARG A 100 -9.82 -4.35 -5.07
C ARG A 100 -8.74 -5.26 -4.48
N ILE A 101 -7.73 -4.68 -3.83
CA ILE A 101 -6.62 -5.42 -3.19
C ILE A 101 -7.01 -5.83 -1.77
N GLU A 102 -7.57 -4.90 -0.98
CA GLU A 102 -8.07 -5.14 0.37
C GLU A 102 -9.54 -4.68 0.49
N PRO A 103 -10.50 -5.56 0.18
CA PRO A 103 -11.93 -5.21 0.20
C PRO A 103 -12.47 -4.86 1.59
N THR A 104 -11.79 -5.33 2.65
CA THR A 104 -12.16 -5.11 4.04
C THR A 104 -11.48 -3.89 4.67
N ASN A 105 -10.76 -3.09 3.87
CA ASN A 105 -10.06 -1.92 4.40
C ASN A 105 -11.05 -0.78 4.69
N ARG A 106 -11.44 -0.62 5.96
CA ARG A 106 -12.38 0.42 6.42
C ARG A 106 -11.92 1.85 6.06
N VAL A 107 -10.61 2.09 6.06
CA VAL A 107 -10.04 3.42 5.80
C VAL A 107 -10.22 3.78 4.32
N ALA A 108 -10.04 2.81 3.41
CA ALA A 108 -10.31 2.99 1.99
C ALA A 108 -11.80 3.28 1.71
N TRP A 109 -12.72 2.55 2.35
CA TRP A 109 -14.17 2.80 2.26
C TRP A 109 -14.55 4.19 2.76
N TYR A 110 -13.99 4.62 3.89
CA TYR A 110 -14.22 5.95 4.44
C TYR A 110 -13.75 7.05 3.45
N HIS A 111 -12.54 6.95 2.92
CA HIS A 111 -12.04 7.94 1.96
C HIS A 111 -12.83 7.92 0.63
N LEU A 112 -13.31 6.75 0.19
CA LEU A 112 -14.18 6.66 -0.98
C LEU A 112 -15.50 7.38 -0.74
N GLY A 113 -16.09 7.23 0.45
CA GLY A 113 -17.28 7.98 0.85
C GLY A 113 -17.08 9.49 0.85
N LEU A 114 -15.91 9.97 1.30
CA LEU A 114 -15.55 11.39 1.20
C LEU A 114 -15.49 11.88 -0.25
N VAL A 115 -14.86 11.11 -1.14
CA VAL A 115 -14.80 11.43 -2.58
C VAL A 115 -16.21 11.50 -3.19
N HIS A 116 -17.08 10.55 -2.88
CA HIS A 116 -18.45 10.55 -3.39
C HIS A 116 -19.27 11.73 -2.85
N ARG A 117 -19.09 12.10 -1.58
CA ARG A 117 -19.74 13.27 -0.97
C ARG A 117 -19.29 14.56 -1.66
N ASP A 118 -17.98 14.71 -1.90
CA ASP A 118 -17.41 15.90 -2.51
C ASP A 118 -17.75 15.99 -4.02
N ASP A 119 -18.02 14.85 -4.68
CA ASP A 119 -18.57 14.73 -6.04
C ASP A 119 -20.12 14.88 -6.10
N GLY A 120 -20.77 15.20 -4.97
CA GLY A 120 -22.22 15.39 -4.87
C GLY A 120 -23.08 14.11 -4.91
N ARG A 121 -22.45 12.93 -4.97
CA ARG A 121 -23.14 11.61 -4.94
C ARG A 121 -23.37 11.15 -3.50
N VAL A 122 -24.33 11.80 -2.84
CA VAL A 122 -24.62 11.58 -1.41
C VAL A 122 -25.07 10.15 -1.09
N ALA A 123 -25.85 9.51 -1.97
CA ALA A 123 -26.31 8.13 -1.78
C ALA A 123 -25.12 7.15 -1.74
N ASP A 124 -24.26 7.19 -2.76
CA ASP A 124 -23.05 6.37 -2.81
C ASP A 124 -22.12 6.63 -1.60
N ALA A 125 -22.05 7.89 -1.14
CA ALA A 125 -21.26 8.24 0.04
C ALA A 125 -21.80 7.57 1.31
N ALA A 126 -23.12 7.54 1.48
CA ALA A 126 -23.77 6.87 2.61
C ALA A 126 -23.48 5.36 2.58
N ASP A 127 -23.59 4.71 1.41
CA ASP A 127 -23.27 3.29 1.26
C ASP A 127 -21.81 3.00 1.62
N CYS A 128 -20.87 3.85 1.19
CA CYS A 128 -19.45 3.71 1.53
C CYS A 128 -19.18 3.88 3.03
N PHE A 129 -19.82 4.86 3.68
CA PHE A 129 -19.67 5.05 5.13
C PHE A 129 -20.30 3.91 5.93
N GLN A 130 -21.43 3.38 5.47
CA GLN A 130 -22.05 2.21 6.08
C GLN A 130 -21.13 0.99 5.98
N ALA A 131 -20.53 0.75 4.81
CA ALA A 131 -19.53 -0.31 4.64
C ALA A 131 -18.32 -0.13 5.58
N ALA A 132 -17.80 1.10 5.70
CA ALA A 132 -16.69 1.39 6.61
C ALA A 132 -17.06 1.10 8.08
N SER A 133 -18.27 1.47 8.52
CA SER A 133 -18.77 1.24 9.88
C SER A 133 -18.95 -0.25 10.18
N MET A 134 -19.53 -1.02 9.24
CA MET A 134 -19.70 -2.46 9.39
C MET A 134 -18.36 -3.19 9.52
N LEU A 135 -17.33 -2.71 8.82
CA LEU A 135 -16.00 -3.29 8.88
C LEU A 135 -15.27 -2.98 10.18
N GLU A 136 -15.47 -1.79 10.75
CA GLU A 136 -14.93 -1.42 12.07
C GLU A 136 -15.47 -2.33 13.19
N GLU A 137 -16.74 -2.72 13.13
CA GLU A 137 -17.34 -3.67 14.09
C GLU A 137 -16.83 -5.10 13.91
N SER A 138 -16.26 -5.42 12.75
CA SER A 138 -15.73 -6.75 12.41
C SER A 138 -14.22 -6.91 12.60
N ASP A 139 -13.48 -5.81 12.79
CA ASP A 139 -12.04 -5.84 12.99
C ASP A 139 -11.72 -6.42 14.38
N PRO A 140 -11.12 -7.62 14.50
CA PRO A 140 -10.59 -8.06 15.78
C PRO A 140 -9.49 -7.07 16.21
N ILE A 141 -9.56 -6.64 17.47
CA ILE A 141 -8.68 -5.62 18.08
C ILE A 141 -7.19 -5.98 17.99
N GLU A 142 -6.85 -7.21 17.60
CA GLU A 142 -5.48 -7.63 17.34
C GLU A 142 -5.31 -8.28 15.97
N LYS A 143 -4.36 -7.75 15.19
CA LYS A 143 -3.76 -8.48 14.07
C LYS A 143 -3.10 -9.74 14.64
N PHE A 144 -3.74 -10.90 14.47
CA PHE A 144 -3.23 -12.22 14.86
C PHE A 144 -1.91 -12.64 14.15
N SER A 145 -1.18 -11.71 13.54
CA SER A 145 0.16 -11.94 12.97
C SER A 145 1.29 -11.74 13.99
N SER A 146 0.99 -11.39 15.25
CA SER A 146 1.98 -11.29 16.34
C SER A 146 2.15 -12.59 17.14
N ILE A 147 1.45 -13.67 16.78
CA ILE A 147 1.55 -14.98 17.42
C ILE A 147 1.79 -16.04 16.34
N LEU A 148 2.99 -16.07 15.75
CA LEU A 148 3.65 -17.28 15.20
C LEU A 148 5.08 -16.96 14.74
#